data_AF-A0A2V7FFU4-F1
#
_entry.id   AF-A0A2V7FFU4-F1
#
_cell.length_a   1.000
_cell.length_b   1.000
_cell.length_c   1.000
_cell.angle_alpha   90.00
_cell.angle_beta   90.00
_cell.angle_gamma   90.00
#
_symmetry.space_group_name_H-M   'P 1'
#
loop_
_entity.id
_entity.type
_entity.pdbx_description
1 polymer ?
#
loop_
_entity_poly.entity_id
_entity_poly.type
_entity_poly.pdbx_seq_one_letter_code
_entity_poly.pdbx_strand_id
1 'polypeptide(L)'
;RKLSILENVAVAAHFGATTRVGESAARARAREILALVGLPATDDASTTTLGAGGLKKLELARALATAPKLLLADESLGGLDSSEMAGAAELLRRIRGELGVTIVWVEHIMATLMRVVDRVVVLDHGEKIAEGKPREVAEDPRVIEAYLGEKVVLA
;
A
#
# COMPACT_ATOMS: atom_id res chain seq x y z
N ARG A 1 5.84 14.46 -23.29
CA ARG A 1 6.89 13.45 -23.03
C ARG A 1 6.38 12.52 -21.93
N LYS A 2 6.49 11.19 -22.06
CA LYS A 2 6.19 10.26 -20.96
C LYS A 2 7.39 10.23 -20.01
N LEU A 3 7.14 10.25 -18.70
CA LEU A 3 8.18 10.19 -17.67
C LEU A 3 8.70 8.75 -17.52
N SER A 4 10.01 8.59 -17.31
CA SER A 4 10.60 7.31 -16.90
C SER A 4 10.15 6.90 -15.49
N ILE A 5 10.43 5.66 -15.10
CA ILE A 5 10.15 5.18 -13.73
C ILE A 5 10.85 6.07 -12.70
N LEU A 6 12.12 6.41 -12.94
CA LEU A 6 12.88 7.32 -12.07
C LEU A 6 12.27 8.72 -12.02
N GLU A 7 11.92 9.29 -13.17
CA GLU A 7 11.32 10.63 -13.25
C GLU A 7 9.97 10.70 -12.52
N ASN A 8 9.13 9.67 -12.61
CA ASN A 8 7.86 9.59 -11.88
C ASN A 8 8.05 9.76 -10.37
N VAL A 9 9.05 9.07 -9.80
CA VAL A 9 9.33 9.11 -8.36
C VAL A 9 10.08 10.39 -7.97
N ALA A 10 11.00 10.86 -8.82
CA ALA A 10 11.76 12.08 -8.57
C ALA A 10 10.88 13.33 -8.55
N VAL A 11 9.85 13.41 -9.40
CA VAL A 11 8.85 14.49 -9.36
C VAL A 11 8.14 14.51 -7.99
N ALA A 12 7.75 13.35 -7.47
CA ALA A 12 7.13 13.27 -6.16
C ALA A 12 8.09 13.68 -5.03
N ALA A 13 9.35 13.27 -5.07
CA ALA A 13 10.37 13.72 -4.11
C ALA A 13 10.62 15.23 -4.17
N HIS A 14 10.64 15.82 -5.37
CA HIS A 14 10.95 17.23 -5.56
C HIS A 14 9.82 18.16 -5.10
N PHE A 15 8.57 17.81 -5.42
CA PHE A 15 7.41 18.68 -5.19
C PHE A 15 6.51 18.25 -4.04
N GLY A 16 6.53 16.98 -3.65
CA GLY A 16 5.65 16.43 -2.62
C GLY A 16 6.26 16.38 -1.22
N ALA A 17 7.58 16.55 -1.10
CA ALA A 17 8.23 16.63 0.21
C ALA A 17 7.88 17.94 0.93
N THR A 18 7.84 17.92 2.26
CA THR A 18 7.53 19.10 3.10
C THR A 18 8.48 20.28 2.82
N THR A 19 9.73 19.97 2.49
CA THR A 19 10.73 20.95 2.06
C THR A 19 11.11 20.67 0.62
N ARG A 20 11.10 21.71 -0.21
CA ARG A 20 11.55 21.59 -1.60
C ARG A 20 13.04 21.25 -1.63
N VAL A 21 13.36 20.11 -2.24
CA VAL A 21 14.74 19.65 -2.41
C VAL A 21 15.22 19.94 -3.82
N GLY A 22 16.54 20.10 -4.03
CA GLY A 22 17.10 20.24 -5.37
C GLY A 22 16.87 18.98 -6.23
N GLU A 23 16.96 19.10 -7.55
CA GLU A 23 16.76 17.98 -8.47
C GLU A 23 17.67 16.78 -8.17
N SER A 24 18.95 17.04 -7.90
CA SER A 24 19.93 15.99 -7.58
C SER A 24 19.52 15.19 -6.33
N ALA A 25 19.08 15.89 -5.28
CA ALA A 25 18.59 15.26 -4.04
C ALA A 25 17.27 14.49 -4.28
N ALA A 26 16.35 15.04 -5.08
CA ALA A 26 15.12 14.35 -5.45
C ALA A 26 15.38 13.05 -6.21
N ARG A 27 16.31 13.08 -7.18
CA ARG A 27 16.72 11.89 -7.93
C ARG A 27 17.42 10.86 -7.03
N ALA A 28 18.27 11.30 -6.09
CA ALA A 28 18.90 10.41 -5.12
C ALA A 28 17.85 9.69 -4.27
N ARG A 29 16.89 10.44 -3.70
CA ARG A 29 15.77 9.88 -2.92
C ARG A 29 14.92 8.92 -3.75
N ALA A 30 14.65 9.27 -5.01
CA ALA A 30 13.89 8.41 -5.90
C ALA A 30 14.56 7.06 -6.13
N ARG A 31 15.89 7.03 -6.27
CA ARG A 31 16.65 5.76 -6.40
C ARG A 31 16.57 4.91 -5.15
N GLU A 32 16.69 5.51 -3.95
CA GLU A 32 16.53 4.80 -2.68
C GLU A 32 15.16 4.13 -2.58
N ILE A 33 14.09 4.88 -2.89
CA ILE A 33 12.73 4.36 -2.80
C ILE A 33 12.45 3.31 -3.88
N LEU A 34 12.94 3.50 -5.10
CA LEU A 34 12.81 2.49 -6.16
C LEU A 34 13.52 1.19 -5.80
N ALA A 35 14.70 1.26 -5.18
CA ALA A 35 15.38 0.09 -4.64
C ALA A 35 14.53 -0.59 -3.54
N LEU A 36 13.94 0.19 -2.63
CA LEU A 36 13.07 -0.34 -1.57
C LEU A 36 11.83 -1.04 -2.12
N VAL A 37 11.20 -0.55 -3.19
CA VAL A 37 10.03 -1.23 -3.78
C VAL A 37 10.40 -2.32 -4.80
N GLY A 38 11.70 -2.46 -5.11
CA GLY A 38 12.21 -3.44 -6.08
C GLY A 38 11.89 -3.09 -7.52
N LEU A 39 11.99 -1.82 -7.90
CA LEU A 39 11.83 -1.32 -9.26
C LEU A 39 13.15 -0.77 -9.82
N PRO A 40 13.37 -0.85 -11.15
CA PRO A 40 14.56 -0.30 -11.77
C PRO A 40 14.63 1.21 -11.61
N ALA A 41 15.84 1.73 -11.43
CA ALA A 41 16.10 3.16 -11.18
C ALA A 41 17.01 3.80 -12.24
N THR A 42 17.13 3.18 -13.42
CA THR A 42 17.88 3.71 -14.56
C THR A 42 17.04 4.75 -15.31
N ASP A 43 17.69 5.70 -15.98
CA ASP A 43 17.00 6.81 -16.67
C ASP A 43 16.18 6.34 -17.89
N ASP A 44 16.53 5.19 -18.48
CA ASP A 44 15.86 4.57 -19.64
C ASP A 44 14.71 3.62 -19.25
N ALA A 45 14.52 3.33 -17.96
CA ALA A 45 13.47 2.45 -17.49
C ALA A 45 12.07 3.04 -17.76
N SER A 46 11.36 2.46 -18.72
CA SER A 46 10.03 2.91 -19.13
C SER A 46 8.93 2.31 -18.24
N THR A 47 7.90 3.10 -17.95
CA THR A 47 6.70 2.59 -17.26
C THR A 47 5.90 1.60 -18.11
N THR A 48 6.10 1.58 -19.43
CA THR A 48 5.39 0.67 -20.35
C THR A 48 5.78 -0.79 -20.20
N THR A 49 6.90 -1.08 -19.51
CA THR A 49 7.34 -2.45 -19.23
C THR A 49 6.75 -3.02 -17.94
N LEU A 50 6.04 -2.20 -17.15
CA LEU A 50 5.44 -2.60 -15.89
C LEU A 50 4.05 -3.23 -16.14
N GLY A 51 3.85 -4.43 -15.58
CA GLY A 51 2.51 -4.99 -15.38
C GLY A 51 1.77 -4.33 -14.20
N ALA A 52 0.59 -4.85 -13.86
CA ALA A 52 -0.26 -4.28 -12.79
C ALA A 52 0.47 -4.16 -11.44
N GLY A 53 1.16 -5.21 -10.99
CA GLY A 53 1.97 -5.17 -9.76
C GLY A 53 3.12 -4.17 -9.81
N GLY A 54 3.75 -4.00 -10.98
CA GLY A 54 4.81 -3.00 -11.17
C GLY A 54 4.28 -1.56 -11.09
N LEU A 55 3.12 -1.30 -11.70
CA LEU A 55 2.49 0.03 -11.66
C LEU A 55 2.07 0.40 -10.23
N LYS A 56 1.53 -0.55 -9.46
CA LYS A 56 1.19 -0.33 -8.04
C LYS A 56 2.40 -0.05 -7.16
N LYS A 57 3.49 -0.79 -7.39
CA LYS A 57 4.79 -0.50 -6.73
C LYS A 57 5.29 0.90 -7.08
N LEU A 58 5.06 1.37 -8.32
CA LEU A 58 5.43 2.72 -8.73
C LEU A 58 4.56 3.78 -8.06
N GLU A 59 3.26 3.55 -7.90
CA GLU A 59 2.36 4.43 -7.13
C GLU A 59 2.81 4.54 -5.67
N LEU A 60 3.09 3.40 -5.03
CA LEU A 60 3.63 3.35 -3.67
C LEU A 60 4.97 4.08 -3.56
N ALA A 61 5.88 3.87 -4.52
CA ALA A 61 7.16 4.57 -4.57
C ALA A 61 7.00 6.09 -4.63
N ARG A 62 6.07 6.57 -5.46
CA ARG A 62 5.77 8.01 -5.54
C ARG A 62 5.28 8.56 -4.20
N ALA A 63 4.40 7.84 -3.50
CA ALA A 63 3.94 8.25 -2.17
C ALA A 63 5.09 8.30 -1.15
N LEU A 64 5.93 7.26 -1.09
CA LEU A 64 7.05 7.18 -0.14
C LEU A 64 8.17 8.19 -0.40
N ALA A 65 8.35 8.59 -1.66
CA ALA A 65 9.34 9.60 -2.05
C ALA A 65 9.07 10.97 -1.41
N THR A 66 7.84 11.23 -0.97
CA THR A 66 7.47 12.45 -0.23
C THR A 66 7.93 12.45 1.23
N ALA A 67 8.53 11.35 1.70
CA ALA A 67 8.89 11.11 3.10
C ALA A 67 7.67 11.27 4.07
N PRO A 68 6.56 10.57 3.81
CA PRO A 68 5.35 10.74 4.60
C PRO A 68 5.53 10.19 6.02
N LYS A 69 4.87 10.80 7.01
CA LYS A 69 4.72 10.21 8.34
C LYS A 69 3.55 9.23 8.42
N LEU A 70 2.55 9.44 7.56
CA LEU A 70 1.34 8.65 7.42
C LEU A 70 1.11 8.34 5.95
N LEU A 71 0.98 7.06 5.62
CA LEU A 71 0.59 6.57 4.31
C LEU A 71 -0.87 6.07 4.38
N LEU A 72 -1.72 6.62 3.52
CA LEU A 72 -3.07 6.12 3.30
C LEU A 72 -3.03 5.23 2.04
N ALA A 73 -3.27 3.94 2.22
CA ALA A 73 -3.35 2.97 1.13
C ALA A 73 -4.82 2.57 0.95
N ASP A 74 -5.41 2.91 -0.18
CA ASP A 74 -6.83 2.68 -0.47
C ASP A 74 -6.96 1.68 -1.62
N GLU A 75 -7.45 0.48 -1.32
CA GLU A 75 -7.63 -0.66 -2.26
C GLU A 75 -6.41 -0.94 -3.16
N SER A 76 -5.22 -0.70 -2.60
CA SER A 76 -3.93 -0.85 -3.25
C SER A 76 -3.62 -2.26 -3.76
N LEU A 77 -4.39 -3.30 -3.40
CA LEU A 77 -4.21 -4.68 -3.86
C LEU A 77 -5.11 -5.16 -5.00
N GLY A 78 -6.18 -4.45 -5.37
CA GLY A 78 -7.12 -4.90 -6.42
C GLY A 78 -6.48 -5.27 -7.78
N GLY A 79 -6.80 -6.44 -8.34
CA GLY A 79 -6.26 -6.89 -9.63
C GLY A 79 -4.87 -7.53 -9.59
N LEU A 80 -4.33 -7.80 -8.39
CA LEU A 80 -3.16 -8.63 -8.18
C LEU A 80 -3.55 -10.10 -7.98
N ASP A 81 -2.68 -11.03 -8.35
CA ASP A 81 -2.84 -12.43 -7.97
C ASP A 81 -2.45 -12.71 -6.51
N SER A 82 -2.74 -13.92 -6.02
CA SER A 82 -2.48 -14.28 -4.61
C SER A 82 -1.01 -14.19 -4.18
N SER A 83 -0.07 -14.43 -5.10
CA SER A 83 1.38 -14.32 -4.85
C SER A 83 1.80 -12.86 -4.79
N GLU A 84 1.32 -12.06 -5.74
CA GLU A 84 1.54 -10.61 -5.79
C GLU A 84 0.98 -9.90 -4.57
N MET A 85 -0.22 -10.27 -4.11
CA MET A 85 -0.80 -9.75 -2.86
C MET A 85 0.07 -10.04 -1.64
N ALA A 86 0.61 -11.27 -1.53
CA ALA A 86 1.51 -11.63 -0.44
C ALA A 86 2.82 -10.82 -0.49
N GLY A 87 3.37 -10.60 -1.69
CA GLY A 87 4.53 -9.75 -1.90
C GLY A 87 4.28 -8.28 -1.53
N ALA A 88 3.10 -7.75 -1.85
CA ALA A 88 2.71 -6.38 -1.50
C ALA A 88 2.54 -6.19 0.01
N ALA A 89 1.90 -7.16 0.69
CA ALA A 89 1.81 -7.19 2.14
C ALA A 89 3.20 -7.16 2.81
N GLU A 90 4.11 -8.01 2.37
CA GLU A 90 5.47 -8.05 2.88
C GLU A 90 6.23 -6.73 2.63
N LEU A 91 6.02 -6.11 1.46
CA LEU A 91 6.58 -4.80 1.15
C LEU A 91 6.07 -3.72 2.12
N LEU A 92 4.77 -3.67 2.41
CA LEU A 92 4.20 -2.72 3.39
C LEU A 92 4.76 -2.94 4.79
N ARG A 93 4.92 -4.20 5.21
CA ARG A 93 5.56 -4.55 6.49
C ARG A 93 6.99 -4.03 6.56
N ARG A 94 7.76 -4.19 5.48
CA ARG A 94 9.14 -3.71 5.37
C ARG A 94 9.21 -2.18 5.39
N ILE A 95 8.35 -1.50 4.62
CA ILE A 95 8.25 -0.03 4.61
C ILE A 95 8.00 0.51 6.01
N ARG A 96 7.04 -0.04 6.74
CA ARG A 96 6.77 0.34 8.14
C ARG A 96 8.01 0.17 9.01
N GLY A 97 8.68 -0.99 8.90
CA GLY A 97 9.84 -1.33 9.72
C GLY A 97 11.08 -0.47 9.43
N GLU A 98 11.39 -0.24 8.15
CA GLU A 98 12.60 0.49 7.73
C GLU A 98 12.42 2.01 7.75
N LEU A 99 11.23 2.51 7.39
CA LEU A 99 10.99 3.95 7.29
C LEU A 99 10.23 4.54 8.48
N GLY A 100 9.72 3.71 9.39
CA GLY A 100 8.93 4.18 10.54
C GLY A 100 7.61 4.85 10.16
N VAL A 101 7.09 4.56 8.96
CA VAL A 101 5.85 5.18 8.44
C VAL A 101 4.63 4.51 9.06
N THR A 102 3.68 5.31 9.53
CA THR A 102 2.36 4.81 9.93
C THR A 102 1.55 4.50 8.67
N ILE A 103 0.93 3.34 8.59
CA ILE A 103 0.11 2.94 7.42
C ILE A 103 -1.33 2.76 7.88
N VAL A 104 -2.26 3.49 7.25
CA VAL A 104 -3.70 3.20 7.33
C VAL A 104 -4.07 2.57 6.00
N TRP A 105 -4.58 1.35 6.08
CA TRP A 105 -4.82 0.52 4.91
C TRP A 105 -6.29 0.14 4.85
N VAL A 106 -6.94 0.52 3.76
CA VAL A 106 -8.32 0.17 3.44
C VAL A 106 -8.29 -0.92 2.39
N GLU A 107 -8.79 -2.10 2.75
CA GLU A 107 -8.92 -3.24 1.83
C GLU A 107 -10.14 -4.06 2.21
N HIS A 108 -10.75 -4.68 1.21
CA HIS A 108 -11.80 -5.66 1.41
C HIS A 108 -11.28 -7.10 1.44
N ILE A 109 -9.99 -7.38 1.16
CA ILE A 109 -9.43 -8.75 1.13
C ILE A 109 -8.89 -9.16 2.51
N MET A 110 -9.76 -9.78 3.34
CA MET A 110 -9.43 -10.16 4.71
C MET A 110 -8.23 -11.11 4.82
N ALA A 111 -8.13 -12.11 3.93
CA ALA A 111 -7.09 -13.14 4.01
C ALA A 111 -5.66 -12.57 3.98
N THR A 112 -5.48 -11.45 3.26
CA THR A 112 -4.21 -10.74 3.18
C THR A 112 -4.06 -9.79 4.37
N LEU A 113 -5.07 -8.95 4.62
CA LEU A 113 -5.04 -7.93 5.68
C LEU A 113 -4.70 -8.53 7.05
N MET A 114 -5.32 -9.66 7.41
CA MET A 114 -5.15 -10.30 8.71
C MET A 114 -3.71 -10.79 8.99
N ARG A 115 -2.85 -10.91 7.97
CA ARG A 115 -1.47 -11.38 8.12
C ARG A 115 -0.49 -10.26 8.45
N VAL A 116 -0.85 -9.00 8.19
CA VAL A 116 0.11 -7.89 8.11
C VAL A 116 -0.20 -6.76 9.07
N VAL A 117 -1.47 -6.54 9.40
CA VAL A 117 -1.88 -5.39 10.20
C VAL A 117 -1.86 -5.71 11.70
N ASP A 118 -1.51 -4.71 12.51
CA ASP A 118 -1.50 -4.87 13.98
C ASP A 118 -2.90 -4.66 14.59
N ARG A 119 -3.73 -3.84 13.94
CA ARG A 119 -5.06 -3.44 14.40
C ARG A 119 -6.01 -3.34 13.21
N VAL A 120 -7.24 -3.80 13.40
CA VAL A 120 -8.33 -3.74 12.40
C VAL A 120 -9.46 -2.89 12.96
N VAL A 121 -10.08 -2.10 12.09
CA VAL A 121 -11.34 -1.40 12.33
C VAL A 121 -12.31 -1.84 11.24
N VAL A 122 -13.50 -2.30 11.62
CA VAL A 122 -14.53 -2.73 10.67
C VAL A 122 -15.66 -1.71 10.71
N LEU A 123 -16.04 -1.25 9.52
CA LEU A 123 -17.16 -0.37 9.30
C LEU A 123 -18.23 -1.13 8.51
N ASP A 124 -19.48 -1.01 8.95
CA ASP A 124 -20.66 -1.48 8.21
C ASP A 124 -21.69 -0.36 8.15
N HIS A 125 -22.20 -0.05 6.96
CA HIS A 125 -23.10 1.09 6.71
C HIS A 125 -22.64 2.43 7.33
N GLY A 126 -21.33 2.64 7.45
CA GLY A 126 -20.75 3.85 8.05
C GLY A 126 -20.63 3.82 9.57
N GLU A 127 -21.10 2.76 10.23
CA GLU A 127 -20.96 2.55 11.67
C GLU A 127 -19.77 1.65 11.99
N LYS A 128 -19.03 1.99 13.05
CA LYS A 128 -17.94 1.14 13.54
C LYS A 128 -18.51 -0.03 14.32
N ILE A 129 -18.48 -1.22 13.72
CA ILE A 129 -18.98 -2.44 14.35
C ILE A 129 -17.91 -3.13 15.19
N ALA A 130 -16.63 -3.09 14.81
CA ALA A 130 -15.56 -3.76 15.55
C ALA A 130 -14.22 -3.01 15.46
N GLU A 131 -13.39 -3.18 16.49
CA GLU A 131 -12.00 -2.71 16.54
C GLU A 131 -11.18 -3.62 17.45
N GLY A 132 -9.99 -4.04 17.01
CA GLY A 132 -9.13 -4.91 17.80
C GLY A 132 -8.00 -5.55 17.01
N LYS A 133 -7.39 -6.60 17.55
CA LYS A 133 -6.41 -7.38 16.80
C LYS A 133 -7.11 -8.16 15.68
N PRO A 134 -6.41 -8.46 14.56
CA PRO A 134 -6.94 -9.25 13.45
C PRO A 134 -7.78 -10.47 13.85
N ARG A 135 -7.25 -11.32 14.73
CA ARG A 135 -7.93 -12.56 15.16
C ARG A 135 -9.20 -12.29 15.97
N GLU A 136 -9.14 -11.34 16.90
CA GLU A 136 -10.28 -10.97 17.76
C GLU A 136 -11.43 -10.42 16.91
N VAL A 137 -11.11 -9.56 15.93
CA VAL A 137 -12.09 -8.97 15.02
C VAL A 137 -12.68 -10.01 14.07
N ALA A 138 -11.87 -10.96 13.58
CA ALA A 138 -12.33 -12.02 12.68
C ALA A 138 -13.36 -12.96 13.32
N GLU A 139 -13.33 -13.09 14.65
CA GLU A 139 -14.24 -13.93 15.42
C GLU A 139 -15.49 -13.17 15.91
N ASP A 140 -15.57 -11.84 15.70
CA ASP A 140 -16.74 -11.04 16.10
C ASP A 140 -17.96 -11.44 15.24
N PRO A 141 -19.07 -11.90 15.86
CA PRO A 141 -20.27 -12.31 15.14
C PRO A 141 -20.81 -11.26 14.16
N ARG A 142 -20.71 -9.97 14.50
CA ARG A 142 -21.18 -8.87 13.65
C ARG A 142 -20.31 -8.69 12.40
N VAL A 143 -19.00 -8.95 12.53
CA VAL A 143 -18.07 -8.92 11.41
C VAL A 143 -18.31 -10.11 10.48
N ILE A 144 -18.54 -11.29 11.06
CA ILE A 144 -18.88 -12.51 10.31
C ILE A 144 -20.19 -12.30 9.53
N GLU A 145 -21.21 -11.75 10.17
CA GLU A 145 -22.50 -11.42 9.56
C GLU A 145 -22.37 -10.38 8.45
N ALA A 146 -21.65 -9.28 8.68
CA ALA A 146 -21.42 -8.25 7.67
C ALA A 146 -20.68 -8.78 6.42
N TYR A 147 -19.79 -9.77 6.60
CA TYR A 147 -18.95 -10.29 5.52
C TYR A 147 -19.56 -11.49 4.77
N LEU A 148 -20.35 -12.33 5.44
CA LEU A 148 -20.99 -13.53 4.86
C LEU A 148 -22.49 -13.36 4.59
N GLY A 149 -23.10 -12.29 5.10
CA GLY A 149 -24.55 -12.11 5.18
C GLY A 149 -25.17 -12.89 6.35
N GLU A 150 -26.49 -12.73 6.56
CA GLU A 150 -27.23 -13.62 7.44
C GLU A 150 -27.03 -15.07 6.97
N LYS A 151 -26.68 -15.97 7.90
CA LYS A 151 -26.70 -17.41 7.61
C LYS A 151 -28.04 -17.72 6.99
N VAL A 152 -28.06 -18.11 5.71
CA VAL A 152 -29.20 -18.81 5.15
C VAL A 152 -29.34 -20.06 5.99
N VAL A 153 -30.31 -20.04 6.91
CA VAL A 153 -30.73 -21.23 7.65
C VAL A 153 -31.24 -22.17 6.58
N LEU A 154 -30.43 -23.18 6.25
CA LEU A 154 -30.90 -24.31 5.46
C LEU A 154 -31.96 -25.01 6.33
N ALA A 155 -33.22 -24.72 5.99
CA ALA A 155 -34.38 -25.47 6.45
C ALA A 155 -34.36 -26.89 5.87
#